data_AF-A0A0D2GQK5-F1
#
_entry.id   AF-A0A0D2GQK5-F1
#
_cell.length_a   1.000
_cell.length_b   1.000
_cell.length_c   1.000
_cell.angle_alpha   90.00
_cell.angle_beta   90.00
_cell.angle_gamma   90.00
#
_symmetry.space_group_name_H-M   'P 1'
#
loop_
_entity.id
_entity.type
_entity.pdbx_description
1 polymer ?
#
loop_
_entity_poly.entity_id
_entity_poly.type
_entity_poly.pdbx_seq_one_letter_code
_entity_poly.pdbx_strand_id
1 'polypeptide(L)'
;MTSRANPNLPVPLSFPSPAEVRNKSRAYAKEIFRSWSTLRTILARREEVIRKRWMNKRKEQRKKILLAAWPGMPKRHRPDFHELEKPAPRAASRDVEAFKYPYVNQEDLLQGRALLLFLNSRGRNPPHTFAHADLNAMHVGQTSKIIIPVFLNGYTMYISSISDAGSYGRLVSWDDPDDAFMLIQYSLQFRPGTGLLVLEVQSQIYSFLLECCYQLFHDVPRDELANLQLLEQPEPPPIVASETSYAQLSSLAAEAPYRPPAKLDTHRLVLLVEAKQAADEDHIWFLREDP
;
A
#
# COMPACT_ATOMS: atom_id res chain seq x y z
N MET A 1 -39.59 12.20 -20.01
CA MET A 1 -38.38 13.05 -20.21
C MET A 1 -37.15 12.27 -19.76
N THR A 2 -36.51 11.53 -20.66
CA THR A 2 -35.25 10.83 -20.40
C THR A 2 -34.10 11.82 -20.49
N SER A 3 -33.66 12.34 -19.34
CA SER A 3 -32.44 13.12 -19.21
C SER A 3 -31.27 12.29 -19.75
N ARG A 4 -30.71 12.68 -20.91
CA ARG A 4 -29.44 12.14 -21.40
C ARG A 4 -28.37 12.62 -20.42
N ALA A 5 -27.83 11.69 -19.63
CA ALA A 5 -26.67 11.93 -18.80
C ALA A 5 -25.56 12.58 -19.65
N ASN A 6 -24.91 13.61 -19.10
CA ASN A 6 -23.81 14.32 -19.77
C ASN A 6 -22.74 13.30 -20.22
N PRO A 7 -22.44 13.19 -21.52
CA PRO A 7 -21.55 12.15 -22.06
C PRO A 7 -20.12 12.25 -21.54
N ASN A 8 -19.76 13.34 -20.88
CA ASN A 8 -18.44 13.57 -20.30
C ASN A 8 -18.34 13.20 -18.81
N LEU A 9 -19.42 12.73 -18.17
CA LEU A 9 -19.33 12.26 -16.79
C LEU A 9 -18.75 10.84 -16.75
N PRO A 10 -17.74 10.58 -15.89
CA PRO A 10 -17.19 9.24 -15.74
C PRO A 10 -18.28 8.32 -15.17
N VAL A 11 -18.72 7.36 -15.99
CA VAL A 11 -19.66 6.31 -15.60
C VAL A 11 -18.86 5.17 -14.95
N PRO A 12 -19.32 4.61 -13.80
CA PRO A 12 -18.71 3.43 -13.22
C PRO A 12 -18.53 2.31 -14.24
N LEU A 13 -17.39 1.59 -14.17
CA LEU A 13 -17.07 0.52 -15.13
C LEU A 13 -18.13 -0.58 -15.18
N SER A 14 -18.81 -0.83 -14.06
CA SER A 14 -19.92 -1.76 -13.95
C SER A 14 -20.73 -1.50 -12.67
N PHE A 15 -21.92 -2.08 -12.63
CA PHE A 15 -22.85 -2.08 -11.50
C PHE A 15 -23.06 -3.52 -11.04
N PRO A 16 -22.09 -4.12 -10.33
CA PRO A 16 -22.18 -5.52 -9.92
C PRO A 16 -23.26 -5.71 -8.85
N SER A 17 -23.82 -6.91 -8.80
CA SER A 17 -24.68 -7.36 -7.71
C SER A 17 -23.91 -7.51 -6.39
N PRO A 18 -24.59 -7.45 -5.23
CA PRO A 18 -23.98 -7.73 -3.93
C PRO A 18 -23.30 -9.10 -3.87
N ALA A 19 -23.86 -10.12 -4.54
CA ALA A 19 -23.28 -11.46 -4.61
C ALA A 19 -21.94 -11.47 -5.36
N GLU A 20 -21.84 -10.79 -6.51
CA GLU A 20 -20.59 -10.69 -7.26
C GLU A 20 -19.50 -9.97 -6.46
N VAL A 21 -19.85 -8.87 -5.77
CA VAL A 21 -18.92 -8.14 -4.90
C VAL A 21 -18.45 -9.04 -3.74
N ARG A 22 -19.35 -9.76 -3.07
CA ARG A 22 -19.00 -10.70 -2.00
C ARG A 22 -18.07 -11.81 -2.49
N ASN A 23 -18.32 -12.37 -3.67
CA ASN A 23 -17.48 -13.42 -4.24
C ASN A 23 -16.06 -12.93 -4.54
N LYS A 24 -15.93 -11.77 -5.21
CA LYS A 24 -14.62 -11.15 -5.46
C LYS A 24 -13.88 -10.81 -4.16
N SER A 25 -14.58 -10.17 -3.23
CA SER A 25 -14.03 -9.80 -1.93
C SER A 25 -13.48 -11.02 -1.16
N ARG A 26 -14.26 -12.10 -1.05
CA ARG A 26 -13.81 -13.35 -0.40
C ARG A 26 -12.61 -13.98 -1.09
N ALA A 27 -12.58 -13.97 -2.42
CA ALA A 27 -11.46 -14.51 -3.18
C ALA A 27 -10.17 -13.74 -2.87
N TYR A 28 -10.20 -12.40 -2.94
CA TYR A 28 -9.05 -11.57 -2.59
C TYR A 28 -8.66 -11.70 -1.12
N ALA A 29 -9.62 -11.69 -0.18
CA ALA A 29 -9.33 -11.84 1.23
C ALA A 29 -8.62 -13.18 1.52
N LYS A 30 -9.07 -14.28 0.92
CA LYS A 30 -8.41 -15.58 1.02
C LYS A 30 -6.97 -15.54 0.49
N GLU A 31 -6.75 -14.95 -0.68
CA GLU A 31 -5.42 -14.79 -1.31
C GLU A 31 -4.48 -13.94 -0.43
N ILE A 32 -4.97 -12.80 0.06
CA ILE A 32 -4.25 -11.88 0.95
C ILE A 32 -3.81 -12.59 2.21
N PHE A 33 -4.73 -13.21 2.94
CA PHE A 33 -4.40 -13.82 4.23
C PHE A 33 -3.51 -15.05 4.09
N ARG A 34 -3.67 -15.84 3.02
CA ARG A 34 -2.75 -16.94 2.70
C ARG A 34 -1.33 -16.44 2.46
N SER A 35 -1.18 -15.41 1.62
CA SER A 35 0.14 -14.87 1.29
C SER A 35 0.77 -14.15 2.48
N TRP A 36 -0.02 -13.37 3.22
CA TRP A 36 0.42 -12.68 4.43
C TRP A 36 0.81 -13.64 5.55
N SER A 37 0.02 -14.69 5.84
CA SER A 37 0.36 -15.66 6.89
C SER A 37 1.67 -16.37 6.59
N THR A 38 1.88 -16.73 5.32
CA THR A 38 3.12 -17.37 4.85
C THR A 38 4.29 -16.41 4.96
N LEU A 39 4.14 -15.18 4.46
CA LEU A 39 5.18 -14.14 4.52
C LEU A 39 5.57 -13.82 5.98
N ARG A 40 4.59 -13.66 6.86
CA ARG A 40 4.79 -13.42 8.29
C ARG A 40 5.58 -14.57 8.93
N THR A 41 5.22 -15.81 8.62
CA THR A 41 5.89 -17.02 9.12
C THR A 41 7.36 -17.06 8.68
N ILE A 42 7.62 -16.75 7.41
CA ILE A 42 8.98 -16.70 6.85
C ILE A 42 9.80 -15.61 7.56
N LEU A 43 9.27 -14.39 7.71
CA LEU A 43 10.00 -13.29 8.35
C LEU A 43 10.29 -13.58 9.82
N ALA A 44 9.34 -14.15 10.56
CA ALA A 44 9.55 -14.52 11.97
C ALA A 44 10.73 -15.49 12.17
N ARG A 45 11.11 -16.27 11.15
CA ARG A 45 12.17 -17.29 11.23
C ARG A 45 13.45 -16.93 10.48
N ARG A 46 13.35 -16.14 9.42
CA ARG A 46 14.41 -15.98 8.41
C ARG A 46 14.68 -14.54 7.99
N GLU A 47 14.10 -13.54 8.66
CA GLU A 47 14.28 -12.13 8.28
C GLU A 47 15.75 -11.70 8.23
N GLU A 48 16.57 -12.13 9.19
CA GLU A 48 18.00 -11.78 9.18
C GLU A 48 18.75 -12.37 7.97
N VAL A 49 18.39 -13.61 7.58
CA VAL A 49 18.95 -14.26 6.40
C VAL A 49 18.47 -13.58 5.11
N ILE A 50 17.20 -13.15 5.06
CA ILE A 50 16.66 -12.34 3.96
C ILE A 50 17.46 -11.05 3.78
N ARG A 51 17.67 -10.31 4.88
CA ARG A 51 18.43 -9.06 4.88
C ARG A 51 19.85 -9.28 4.36
N LYS A 52 20.58 -10.28 4.89
CA LYS A 52 21.94 -10.62 4.43
C LYS A 52 21.98 -11.02 2.95
N ARG A 53 21.09 -11.92 2.52
CA ARG A 53 21.03 -12.40 1.12
C ARG A 53 20.72 -11.28 0.15
N TRP A 54 19.79 -10.38 0.48
CA TRP A 54 19.49 -9.23 -0.37
C TRP A 54 20.65 -8.23 -0.44
N MET A 55 21.24 -7.90 0.71
CA MET A 55 22.34 -6.94 0.78
C MET A 55 23.58 -7.43 0.01
N ASN A 56 23.86 -8.74 0.04
CA ASN A 56 24.98 -9.34 -0.69
C ASN A 56 24.76 -9.44 -2.22
N LYS A 57 23.54 -9.29 -2.73
CA LYS A 57 23.25 -9.38 -4.17
C LYS A 57 23.60 -8.09 -4.90
N ARG A 58 24.23 -8.22 -6.07
CA ARG A 58 24.48 -7.11 -7.01
C ARG A 58 23.17 -6.62 -7.62
N LYS A 59 23.17 -5.38 -8.14
CA LYS A 59 21.99 -4.74 -8.76
C LYS A 59 21.32 -5.63 -9.82
N GLU A 60 22.09 -6.27 -10.71
CA GLU A 60 21.55 -7.18 -11.72
C GLU A 60 20.89 -8.44 -11.13
N GLN A 61 21.43 -8.99 -10.05
CA GLN A 61 20.82 -10.14 -9.36
C GLN A 61 19.53 -9.74 -8.65
N ARG A 62 19.52 -8.58 -8.01
CA ARG A 62 18.31 -7.99 -7.41
C ARG A 62 17.22 -7.77 -8.45
N LYS A 63 17.58 -7.24 -9.61
CA LYS A 63 16.66 -7.03 -10.74
C LYS A 63 16.07 -8.32 -11.26
N LYS A 64 16.88 -9.39 -11.39
CA LYS A 64 16.38 -10.72 -11.78
C LYS A 64 15.34 -11.26 -10.78
N ILE A 65 15.56 -11.08 -9.48
CA ILE A 65 14.60 -11.48 -8.44
C ILE A 65 13.29 -10.70 -8.58
N LEU A 66 13.37 -9.38 -8.70
CA LEU A 66 12.20 -8.53 -8.83
C LEU A 66 11.37 -8.86 -10.08
N LEU A 67 12.03 -9.08 -11.22
CA LEU A 67 11.37 -9.42 -12.48
C LEU A 67 10.87 -10.87 -12.54
N ALA A 68 11.47 -11.79 -11.79
CA ALA A 68 10.91 -13.13 -11.61
C ALA A 68 9.60 -13.08 -10.81
N ALA A 69 9.55 -12.23 -9.79
CA ALA A 69 8.34 -12.04 -8.97
C ALA A 69 7.27 -11.15 -9.64
N TRP A 70 7.68 -10.20 -10.49
CA TRP A 70 6.80 -9.31 -11.23
C TRP A 70 7.36 -9.03 -12.64
N PRO A 71 7.05 -9.87 -13.64
CA PRO A 71 7.63 -9.77 -14.98
C PRO A 71 7.42 -8.41 -15.68
N GLY A 72 6.24 -7.81 -15.50
CA GLY A 72 5.89 -6.51 -16.07
C GLY A 72 6.28 -5.28 -15.24
N MET A 73 7.22 -5.39 -14.29
CA MET A 73 7.48 -4.31 -13.33
C MET A 73 7.97 -3.03 -14.04
N PRO A 74 7.31 -1.87 -13.84
CA PRO A 74 7.74 -0.61 -14.42
C PRO A 74 9.19 -0.26 -14.08
N LYS A 75 9.88 0.36 -15.04
CA LYS A 75 11.32 0.66 -14.89
C LYS A 75 11.59 1.88 -13.99
N ARG A 76 10.70 2.88 -14.01
CA ARG A 76 10.92 4.20 -13.41
C ARG A 76 10.07 4.41 -12.17
N HIS A 77 10.56 5.27 -11.28
CA HIS A 77 9.79 5.83 -10.16
C HIS A 77 8.51 6.48 -10.69
N ARG A 78 7.39 6.29 -9.97
CA ARG A 78 6.08 6.88 -10.31
C ARG A 78 5.69 6.71 -11.78
N PRO A 79 5.52 5.45 -12.24
CA PRO A 79 5.13 5.17 -13.61
C PRO A 79 3.78 5.80 -13.97
N ASP A 80 2.90 6.02 -13.00
CA ASP A 80 1.64 6.75 -13.14
C ASP A 80 1.81 8.16 -13.69
N PHE A 81 2.83 8.90 -13.24
CA PHE A 81 3.12 10.23 -13.77
C PHE A 81 3.64 10.16 -15.21
N HIS A 82 4.50 9.19 -15.52
CA HIS A 82 4.95 8.98 -16.89
C HIS A 82 3.83 8.57 -17.84
N GLU A 83 2.87 7.74 -17.39
CA GLU A 83 1.68 7.41 -18.18
C GLU A 83 0.76 8.62 -18.39
N LEU A 84 0.71 9.54 -17.41
CA LEU A 84 -0.09 10.76 -17.49
C LEU A 84 0.50 11.77 -18.51
N GLU A 85 1.82 11.85 -18.61
CA GLU A 85 2.55 12.70 -19.56
C GLU A 85 2.42 12.25 -21.03
N LYS A 86 2.07 10.99 -21.28
CA LYS A 86 1.93 10.49 -22.65
C LYS A 86 0.83 11.25 -23.40
N PRO A 87 1.10 11.72 -24.63
CA PRO A 87 0.09 12.31 -25.50
C PRO A 87 -0.85 11.20 -25.99
N ALA A 88 -1.84 10.85 -25.16
CA ALA A 88 -2.85 9.86 -25.48
C ALA A 88 -4.22 10.54 -25.49
N PRO A 89 -5.00 10.44 -26.60
CA PRO A 89 -6.27 11.15 -26.71
C PRO A 89 -7.37 10.60 -25.80
N ARG A 90 -7.17 9.43 -25.16
CA ARG A 90 -8.19 8.77 -24.33
C ARG A 90 -7.57 8.01 -23.17
N ALA A 91 -8.24 8.04 -22.02
CA ALA A 91 -7.87 7.27 -20.82
C ALA A 91 -7.76 5.76 -21.10
N ALA A 92 -8.50 5.24 -22.08
CA ALA A 92 -8.58 3.81 -22.39
C ALA A 92 -7.28 3.17 -22.91
N SER A 93 -6.29 3.95 -23.37
CA SER A 93 -5.00 3.41 -23.83
C SER A 93 -3.90 3.48 -22.77
N ARG A 94 -4.20 4.00 -21.58
CA ARG A 94 -3.21 4.15 -20.51
C ARG A 94 -3.05 2.83 -19.75
N ASP A 95 -1.82 2.56 -19.32
CA ASP A 95 -1.55 1.41 -18.48
C ASP A 95 -2.14 1.60 -17.09
N VAL A 96 -3.31 0.99 -16.84
CA VAL A 96 -4.02 1.09 -15.56
C VAL A 96 -3.18 0.54 -14.40
N GLU A 97 -2.30 -0.44 -14.64
CA GLU A 97 -1.47 -1.06 -13.61
C GLU A 97 -0.44 -0.08 -13.05
N ALA A 98 0.09 0.82 -13.89
CA ALA A 98 0.98 1.89 -13.45
C ALA A 98 0.34 2.80 -12.40
N PHE A 99 -0.98 3.03 -12.49
CA PHE A 99 -1.74 3.83 -11.54
C PHE A 99 -2.15 3.06 -10.27
N LYS A 100 -2.27 1.72 -10.36
CA LYS A 100 -2.56 0.86 -9.20
C LYS A 100 -1.33 0.65 -8.31
N TYR A 101 -0.14 0.53 -8.92
CA TYR A 101 1.10 0.18 -8.22
C TYR A 101 2.22 1.22 -8.45
N PRO A 102 1.99 2.51 -8.14
CA PRO A 102 2.95 3.57 -8.47
C PRO A 102 4.30 3.44 -7.74
N TYR A 103 4.35 2.65 -6.65
CA TYR A 103 5.54 2.40 -5.85
C TYR A 103 6.12 0.99 -6.05
N VAL A 104 5.60 0.19 -6.97
CA VAL A 104 6.20 -1.12 -7.32
C VAL A 104 6.94 -0.96 -8.64
N ASN A 105 8.18 -0.49 -8.57
CA ASN A 105 9.00 -0.22 -9.74
C ASN A 105 10.47 -0.60 -9.50
N GLN A 106 11.22 -0.80 -10.59
CA GLN A 106 12.62 -1.23 -10.53
C GLN A 106 13.53 -0.15 -9.96
N GLU A 107 13.30 1.11 -10.30
CA GLU A 107 14.14 2.23 -9.86
C GLU A 107 14.21 2.32 -8.34
N ASP A 108 13.08 2.24 -7.66
CA ASP A 108 13.00 2.35 -6.21
C ASP A 108 13.40 1.04 -5.52
N LEU A 109 12.85 -0.10 -5.95
CA LEU A 109 13.05 -1.37 -5.25
C LEU A 109 14.49 -1.89 -5.40
N LEU A 110 15.24 -1.46 -6.42
CA LEU A 110 16.67 -1.74 -6.54
C LEU A 110 17.54 -0.89 -5.63
N GLN A 111 17.02 0.23 -5.09
CA GLN A 111 17.78 1.14 -4.26
C GLN A 111 17.85 0.64 -2.81
N GLY A 112 19.07 0.32 -2.39
CA GLY A 112 19.42 0.06 -0.99
C GLY A 112 18.50 -0.98 -0.33
N ARG A 113 17.66 -0.48 0.58
CA ARG A 113 16.84 -1.24 1.54
C ARG A 113 15.34 -1.18 1.27
N ALA A 114 14.89 -0.58 0.16
CA ALA A 114 13.47 -0.38 -0.13
C ALA A 114 12.66 -1.69 -0.07
N LEU A 115 13.11 -2.75 -0.76
CA LEU A 115 12.46 -4.07 -0.69
C LEU A 115 12.45 -4.66 0.73
N LEU A 116 13.53 -4.47 1.50
CA LEU A 116 13.61 -4.98 2.87
C LEU A 116 12.63 -4.27 3.81
N LEU A 117 12.52 -2.94 3.68
CA LEU A 117 11.50 -2.15 4.38
C LEU A 117 10.10 -2.63 4.00
N PHE A 118 9.85 -2.85 2.70
CA PHE A 118 8.54 -3.28 2.21
C PHE A 118 8.13 -4.66 2.76
N LEU A 119 9.05 -5.63 2.73
CA LEU A 119 8.88 -6.96 3.30
C LEU A 119 8.60 -6.89 4.81
N ASN A 120 9.46 -6.22 5.58
CA ASN A 120 9.30 -6.09 7.02
C ASN A 120 7.96 -5.42 7.36
N SER A 121 7.67 -4.26 6.76
CA SER A 121 6.45 -3.51 6.96
C SER A 121 5.20 -4.37 6.73
N ARG A 122 5.07 -4.96 5.54
CA ARG A 122 3.87 -5.71 5.13
C ARG A 122 3.71 -7.05 5.84
N GLY A 123 4.81 -7.72 6.18
CA GLY A 123 4.75 -9.03 6.82
C GLY A 123 4.64 -8.98 8.35
N ARG A 124 5.08 -7.88 8.99
CA ARG A 124 4.95 -7.69 10.45
C ARG A 124 3.65 -7.03 10.88
N ASN A 125 2.97 -6.34 9.97
CA ASN A 125 1.70 -5.66 10.23
C ASN A 125 0.53 -6.35 9.52
N PRO A 126 -0.68 -6.36 10.10
CA PRO A 126 -1.85 -7.00 9.48
C PRO A 126 -2.34 -6.22 8.24
N PRO A 127 -2.99 -6.88 7.26
CA PRO A 127 -3.38 -6.25 5.99
C PRO A 127 -4.21 -4.97 6.10
N HIS A 128 -5.15 -4.91 7.06
CA HIS A 128 -6.00 -3.73 7.28
C HIS A 128 -5.20 -2.47 7.61
N THR A 129 -3.98 -2.59 8.16
CA THR A 129 -3.11 -1.45 8.49
C THR A 129 -2.79 -0.61 7.25
N PHE A 130 -2.81 -1.21 6.06
CA PHE A 130 -2.40 -0.55 4.82
C PHE A 130 -3.58 -0.12 3.95
N ALA A 131 -4.81 -0.46 4.28
CA ALA A 131 -5.97 -0.30 3.41
C ALA A 131 -6.15 1.14 2.87
N HIS A 132 -6.07 2.13 3.76
CA HIS A 132 -6.17 3.54 3.37
C HIS A 132 -4.94 4.04 2.60
N ALA A 133 -3.75 3.57 2.98
CA ALA A 133 -2.51 3.95 2.28
C ALA A 133 -2.47 3.39 0.86
N ASP A 134 -2.95 2.17 0.66
CA ASP A 134 -3.07 1.51 -0.65
C ASP A 134 -4.09 2.24 -1.53
N LEU A 135 -5.23 2.64 -0.96
CA LEU A 135 -6.20 3.47 -1.68
C LEU A 135 -5.59 4.82 -2.07
N ASN A 136 -4.90 5.48 -1.14
CA ASN A 136 -4.29 6.77 -1.37
C ASN A 136 -3.13 6.72 -2.37
N ALA A 137 -2.40 5.60 -2.46
CA ALA A 137 -1.38 5.42 -3.48
C ALA A 137 -1.97 5.53 -4.89
N MET A 138 -3.20 5.06 -5.10
CA MET A 138 -3.90 5.14 -6.39
C MET A 138 -4.52 6.51 -6.71
N HIS A 139 -4.30 7.53 -5.87
CA HIS A 139 -5.00 8.81 -5.94
C HIS A 139 -4.92 9.48 -7.33
N VAL A 140 -3.76 9.42 -7.98
CA VAL A 140 -3.56 9.97 -9.34
C VAL A 140 -4.46 9.27 -10.35
N GLY A 141 -4.56 7.94 -10.31
CA GLY A 141 -5.44 7.19 -11.20
C GLY A 141 -6.92 7.50 -10.97
N GLN A 142 -7.31 7.72 -9.71
CA GLN A 142 -8.70 8.04 -9.34
C GLN A 142 -9.12 9.46 -9.75
N THR A 143 -8.25 10.45 -9.52
CA THR A 143 -8.53 11.85 -9.86
C THR A 143 -8.51 12.09 -11.36
N SER A 144 -7.59 11.44 -12.09
CA SER A 144 -7.51 11.47 -13.56
C SER A 144 -8.56 10.60 -14.27
N LYS A 145 -9.44 9.91 -13.53
CA LYS A 145 -10.51 9.03 -14.05
C LYS A 145 -10.00 7.86 -14.89
N ILE A 146 -8.75 7.44 -14.65
CA ILE A 146 -8.19 6.23 -15.25
C ILE A 146 -8.63 5.00 -14.44
N ILE A 147 -8.59 5.12 -13.12
CA ILE A 147 -9.15 4.13 -12.20
C ILE A 147 -10.55 4.59 -11.82
N ILE A 148 -11.57 3.94 -12.38
CA ILE A 148 -12.97 4.18 -12.04
C ILE A 148 -13.49 2.96 -11.28
N PRO A 149 -13.66 3.05 -9.94
CA PRO A 149 -14.18 1.94 -9.15
C PRO A 149 -15.59 1.55 -9.60
N VAL A 150 -15.94 0.27 -9.44
CA VAL A 150 -17.32 -0.20 -9.64
C VAL A 150 -18.28 0.49 -8.66
N PHE A 151 -19.55 0.60 -9.03
CA PHE A 151 -20.54 1.23 -8.17
C PHE A 151 -21.57 0.22 -7.69
N LEU A 152 -21.71 0.11 -6.37
CA LEU A 152 -22.76 -0.65 -5.70
C LEU A 152 -23.34 0.23 -4.59
N ASN A 153 -24.62 0.57 -4.70
CA ASN A 153 -25.34 1.42 -3.77
C ASN A 153 -25.92 0.62 -2.60
N GLY A 154 -26.09 1.25 -1.43
CA GLY A 154 -26.76 0.63 -0.28
C GLY A 154 -25.89 -0.31 0.55
N TYR A 155 -24.57 -0.32 0.33
CA TYR A 155 -23.65 -1.21 1.04
C TYR A 155 -22.37 -0.50 1.45
N THR A 156 -21.78 -0.99 2.53
CA THR A 156 -20.45 -0.64 3.03
C THR A 156 -19.55 -1.86 3.06
N MET A 157 -18.30 -1.70 2.63
CA MET A 157 -17.29 -2.76 2.70
C MET A 157 -16.34 -2.51 3.88
N TYR A 158 -16.27 -3.49 4.79
CA TYR A 158 -15.49 -3.41 6.01
C TYR A 158 -14.09 -3.96 5.76
N ILE A 159 -13.07 -3.11 5.92
CA ILE A 159 -11.66 -3.46 5.70
C ILE A 159 -10.79 -2.89 6.84
N SER A 160 -11.10 -1.70 7.36
CA SER A 160 -10.19 -0.97 8.26
C SER A 160 -10.21 -1.42 9.73
N SER A 161 -10.89 -2.53 10.06
CA SER A 161 -10.91 -3.09 11.43
C SER A 161 -9.96 -4.28 11.57
N ILE A 162 -9.65 -4.63 12.82
CA ILE A 162 -9.00 -5.92 13.13
C ILE A 162 -9.84 -7.01 12.49
N SER A 163 -9.20 -7.75 11.59
CA SER A 163 -9.89 -8.61 10.64
C SER A 163 -9.11 -9.90 10.43
N ASP A 164 -9.88 -10.96 10.28
CA ASP A 164 -9.48 -12.26 9.77
C ASP A 164 -9.97 -12.40 8.32
N ALA A 165 -9.62 -13.50 7.66
CA ALA A 165 -9.99 -13.74 6.26
C ALA A 165 -11.51 -13.76 5.99
N GLY A 166 -12.34 -14.03 6.99
CA GLY A 166 -13.80 -14.05 6.90
C GLY A 166 -14.45 -12.68 7.11
N SER A 167 -13.85 -11.81 7.91
CA SER A 167 -14.34 -10.45 8.19
C SER A 167 -13.74 -9.39 7.25
N TYR A 168 -12.57 -9.64 6.68
CA TYR A 168 -11.90 -8.71 5.77
C TYR A 168 -12.61 -8.60 4.43
N GLY A 169 -13.04 -7.39 4.07
CA GLY A 169 -13.81 -7.13 2.86
C GLY A 169 -15.30 -7.50 2.99
N ARG A 170 -15.81 -7.71 4.22
CA ARG A 170 -17.22 -8.03 4.46
C ARG A 170 -18.12 -6.91 3.92
N LEU A 171 -19.15 -7.28 3.18
CA LEU A 171 -20.15 -6.35 2.64
C LEU A 171 -21.39 -6.30 3.54
N VAL A 172 -21.70 -5.13 4.08
CA VAL A 172 -22.80 -4.88 5.04
C VAL A 172 -23.85 -3.98 4.40
N SER A 173 -25.14 -4.32 4.52
CA SER A 173 -26.22 -3.50 3.98
C SER A 173 -26.41 -2.24 4.84
N TRP A 174 -26.86 -1.14 4.25
CA TRP A 174 -27.29 0.02 5.04
C TRP A 174 -28.63 -0.20 5.75
N ASP A 175 -29.35 -1.25 5.39
CA ASP A 175 -30.56 -1.69 6.10
C ASP A 175 -30.21 -2.45 7.40
N ASP A 176 -28.94 -2.84 7.59
CA ASP A 176 -28.45 -3.46 8.82
C ASP A 176 -28.20 -2.37 9.90
N PRO A 177 -28.42 -2.66 11.20
CA PRO A 177 -28.42 -1.65 12.27
C PRO A 177 -27.05 -1.04 12.61
N ASP A 178 -25.97 -1.47 11.95
CA ASP A 178 -24.58 -1.15 12.29
C ASP A 178 -24.12 0.27 11.88
N ASP A 179 -25.04 1.21 11.61
CA ASP A 179 -24.76 2.54 11.06
C ASP A 179 -23.79 2.51 9.87
N ALA A 180 -23.90 1.47 9.05
CA ALA A 180 -22.90 1.12 8.04
C ALA A 180 -22.64 2.26 7.04
N PHE A 181 -23.68 3.05 6.72
CA PHE A 181 -23.56 4.26 5.89
C PHE A 181 -22.65 5.31 6.53
N MET A 182 -22.80 5.56 7.83
CA MET A 182 -22.03 6.58 8.56
C MET A 182 -20.55 6.23 8.63
N LEU A 183 -20.20 4.94 8.70
CA LEU A 183 -18.80 4.51 8.65
C LEU A 183 -18.08 4.89 7.36
N ILE A 184 -18.79 4.96 6.21
CA ILE A 184 -18.23 5.50 4.97
C ILE A 184 -18.07 7.01 5.07
N GLN A 185 -19.09 7.72 5.60
CA GLN A 185 -19.05 9.18 5.73
C GLN A 185 -17.90 9.65 6.61
N TYR A 186 -17.61 8.91 7.68
CA TYR A 186 -16.47 9.14 8.57
C TYR A 186 -15.13 8.63 8.01
N SER A 187 -15.11 8.09 6.78
CA SER A 187 -13.92 7.48 6.16
C SER A 187 -13.29 6.38 7.01
N LEU A 188 -14.09 5.70 7.84
CA LEU A 188 -13.68 4.58 8.68
C LEU A 188 -13.82 3.24 7.96
N GLN A 189 -14.64 3.18 6.91
CA GLN A 189 -14.81 2.02 6.04
C GLN A 189 -14.96 2.47 4.57
N PHE A 190 -15.01 1.50 3.65
CA PHE A 190 -14.91 1.78 2.22
C PHE A 190 -16.26 1.64 1.52
N ARG A 191 -16.44 2.44 0.46
CA ARG A 191 -17.42 2.13 -0.58
C ARG A 191 -17.03 0.81 -1.24
N PRO A 192 -18.00 -0.04 -1.66
CA PRO A 192 -17.69 -1.36 -2.20
C PRO A 192 -16.69 -1.36 -3.37
N GLY A 193 -16.81 -0.40 -4.29
CA GLY A 193 -15.89 -0.28 -5.41
C GLY A 193 -14.45 0.04 -5.00
N THR A 194 -14.27 1.02 -4.13
CA THR A 194 -12.93 1.38 -3.61
C THR A 194 -12.36 0.26 -2.73
N GLY A 195 -13.21 -0.41 -1.96
CA GLY A 195 -12.78 -1.55 -1.14
C GLY A 195 -12.29 -2.72 -1.99
N LEU A 196 -13.00 -3.06 -3.08
CA LEU A 196 -12.52 -4.08 -4.03
C LEU A 196 -11.16 -3.73 -4.65
N LEU A 197 -10.94 -2.45 -5.00
CA LEU A 197 -9.63 -2.01 -5.51
C LEU A 197 -8.52 -2.17 -4.47
N VAL A 198 -8.78 -1.84 -3.20
CA VAL A 198 -7.83 -2.06 -2.10
C VAL A 198 -7.49 -3.54 -1.97
N LEU A 199 -8.50 -4.42 -1.98
CA LEU A 199 -8.30 -5.87 -1.89
C LEU A 199 -7.50 -6.41 -3.09
N GLU A 200 -7.80 -5.95 -4.31
CA GLU A 200 -7.04 -6.32 -5.51
C GLU A 200 -5.56 -5.94 -5.39
N VAL A 201 -5.28 -4.69 -5.03
CA VAL A 201 -3.91 -4.18 -4.89
C VAL A 201 -3.14 -4.92 -3.80
N GLN A 202 -3.76 -5.13 -2.64
CA GLN A 202 -3.12 -5.85 -1.55
C GLN A 202 -2.83 -7.30 -1.91
N SER A 203 -3.78 -7.97 -2.56
CA SER A 203 -3.63 -9.35 -3.03
C SER A 203 -2.38 -9.50 -3.90
N GLN A 204 -2.20 -8.59 -4.86
CA GLN A 204 -1.05 -8.61 -5.75
C GLN A 204 0.27 -8.25 -5.03
N ILE A 205 0.26 -7.25 -4.14
CA ILE A 205 1.44 -6.86 -3.34
C ILE A 205 1.92 -8.02 -2.47
N TYR A 206 1.01 -8.70 -1.76
CA TYR A 206 1.39 -9.82 -0.89
C TYR A 206 1.93 -11.01 -1.67
N SER A 207 1.33 -11.32 -2.83
CA SER A 207 1.83 -12.35 -3.73
C SER A 207 3.25 -12.03 -4.24
N PHE A 208 3.47 -10.79 -4.69
CA PHE A 208 4.77 -10.30 -5.14
C PHE A 208 5.85 -10.40 -4.05
N LEU A 209 5.56 -9.94 -2.84
CA LEU A 209 6.50 -9.97 -1.73
C LEU A 209 6.85 -11.41 -1.32
N LEU A 210 5.85 -12.30 -1.30
CA LEU A 210 6.07 -13.72 -1.02
C LEU A 210 6.94 -14.38 -2.10
N GLU A 211 6.69 -14.10 -3.38
CA GLU A 211 7.51 -14.62 -4.48
C GLU A 211 8.95 -14.10 -4.41
N CYS A 212 9.16 -12.83 -3.99
CA CYS A 212 10.50 -12.33 -3.72
C CYS A 212 11.24 -13.14 -2.64
N CYS A 213 10.54 -13.58 -1.58
CA CYS A 213 11.12 -14.48 -0.58
C CYS A 213 11.51 -15.82 -1.20
N TYR A 214 10.66 -16.44 -2.02
CA TYR A 214 11.01 -17.71 -2.69
C TYR A 214 12.22 -17.55 -3.60
N GLN A 215 12.32 -16.46 -4.36
CA GLN A 215 13.47 -16.19 -5.23
C GLN A 215 14.76 -15.92 -4.44
N LEU A 216 14.66 -15.30 -3.25
CA LEU A 216 15.79 -15.12 -2.33
C LEU A 216 16.30 -16.46 -1.77
N PHE A 217 15.41 -17.44 -1.61
CA PHE A 217 15.69 -18.80 -1.14
C PHE A 217 15.47 -19.85 -2.23
N HIS A 218 15.90 -19.57 -3.46
CA HIS A 218 15.83 -20.51 -4.58
C HIS A 218 16.47 -21.90 -4.33
N ASP A 219 17.34 -22.00 -3.33
CA ASP A 219 18.02 -23.20 -2.83
C ASP A 219 17.24 -23.96 -1.75
N VAL A 220 16.10 -23.44 -1.29
CA VAL A 220 15.24 -24.06 -0.26
C VAL A 220 13.87 -24.35 -0.86
N PRO A 221 13.31 -25.57 -0.69
CA PRO A 221 11.95 -25.88 -1.09
C PRO A 221 10.93 -24.87 -0.50
N ARG A 222 9.91 -24.49 -1.28
CA ARG A 222 8.96 -23.42 -0.89
C ARG A 222 8.21 -23.76 0.40
N ASP A 223 7.84 -25.02 0.56
CA ASP A 223 7.17 -25.61 1.72
C ASP A 223 8.05 -25.65 2.98
N GLU A 224 9.36 -25.84 2.82
CA GLU A 224 10.31 -25.77 3.93
C GLU A 224 10.61 -24.34 4.38
N LEU A 225 10.37 -23.34 3.52
CA LEU A 225 10.69 -21.95 3.82
C LEU A 225 9.85 -21.40 4.97
N ALA A 226 8.58 -21.81 5.04
CA ALA A 226 7.63 -21.47 6.10
C ALA A 226 7.47 -22.59 7.14
N ASN A 227 8.41 -23.53 7.24
CA ASN A 227 8.32 -24.64 8.18
C ASN A 227 8.25 -24.13 9.63
N LEU A 228 7.14 -24.46 10.29
CA LEU A 228 6.85 -24.06 11.67
C LEU A 228 7.79 -24.70 12.69
N GLN A 229 8.50 -25.78 12.33
CA GLN A 229 9.51 -26.43 13.18
C GLN A 229 10.78 -25.58 13.37
N LEU A 230 11.02 -24.60 12.49
CA LEU A 230 12.11 -23.64 12.69
C LEU A 230 11.74 -22.69 13.83
N LEU A 231 12.70 -22.46 14.74
CA LEU A 231 12.52 -21.53 15.84
C LEU A 231 12.34 -20.10 15.32
N GLU A 232 11.40 -19.39 15.91
CA GLU A 232 11.25 -17.96 15.68
C GLU A 232 12.48 -17.24 16.21
N GLN A 233 12.95 -16.26 15.44
CA GLN A 233 14.09 -15.43 15.80
C GLN A 233 13.60 -14.07 16.30
N PRO A 234 14.34 -13.43 17.23
CA PRO A 234 14.03 -12.06 17.63
C PRO A 234 14.00 -11.16 16.39
N GLU A 235 13.13 -10.15 16.41
CA GLU A 235 13.09 -9.17 15.33
C GLU A 235 14.45 -8.49 15.18
N PRO A 236 15.07 -8.53 13.97
CA PRO A 236 16.35 -7.87 13.79
C PRO A 236 16.24 -6.36 14.01
N PRO A 237 17.33 -5.67 14.37
CA PRO A 237 17.32 -4.23 14.63
C PRO A 237 16.64 -3.44 13.50
N PRO A 238 16.00 -2.29 13.79
CA PRO A 238 15.36 -1.48 12.77
C PRO A 238 16.28 -1.22 11.58
N ILE A 239 15.75 -1.26 10.36
CA ILE A 239 16.51 -0.89 9.18
C ILE A 239 16.66 0.64 9.23
N VAL A 240 17.81 1.15 9.69
CA VAL A 240 18.13 2.60 9.81
C VAL A 240 19.11 3.03 8.71
N ALA A 241 18.97 4.28 8.23
CA ALA A 241 19.91 4.87 7.28
C ALA A 241 21.08 5.47 8.06
N SER A 242 22.31 5.22 7.60
CA SER A 242 23.50 5.91 8.11
C SER A 242 23.40 7.43 7.85
N GLU A 243 23.94 8.23 8.77
CA GLU A 243 23.61 9.64 9.04
C GLU A 243 23.90 10.70 7.95
N THR A 244 22.99 11.70 7.83
CA THR A 244 23.19 13.15 7.55
C THR A 244 21.80 13.84 7.43
N SER A 245 21.54 14.91 8.19
CA SER A 245 20.16 15.39 8.52
C SER A 245 19.24 15.76 7.33
N TYR A 246 19.77 16.30 6.24
CA TYR A 246 18.98 16.61 5.03
C TYR A 246 18.86 15.42 4.08
N ALA A 247 19.93 14.63 3.91
CA ALA A 247 19.88 13.37 3.17
C ALA A 247 18.92 12.36 3.83
N GLN A 248 18.72 12.49 5.14
CA GLN A 248 17.71 11.74 5.89
C GLN A 248 16.29 12.11 5.46
N LEU A 249 15.95 13.39 5.25
CA LEU A 249 14.56 13.75 4.86
C LEU A 249 14.19 13.22 3.47
N SER A 250 15.08 13.36 2.48
CA SER A 250 14.83 12.86 1.13
C SER A 250 14.78 11.33 1.09
N SER A 251 15.69 10.64 1.80
CA SER A 251 15.65 9.18 1.91
C SER A 251 14.42 8.69 2.68
N LEU A 252 14.02 9.37 3.76
CA LEU A 252 12.80 9.06 4.49
C LEU A 252 11.56 9.21 3.61
N ALA A 253 11.49 10.28 2.80
CA ALA A 253 10.40 10.51 1.86
C ALA A 253 10.36 9.43 0.76
N ALA A 254 11.51 9.09 0.16
CA ALA A 254 11.61 8.04 -0.86
C ALA A 254 11.22 6.65 -0.32
N GLU A 255 11.46 6.42 0.97
CA GLU A 255 11.17 5.15 1.63
C GLU A 255 9.78 5.09 2.29
N ALA A 256 9.09 6.22 2.43
CA ALA A 256 7.79 6.32 3.07
C ALA A 256 6.75 5.32 2.52
N PRO A 257 6.65 5.07 1.19
CA PRO A 257 5.71 4.08 0.65
C PRO A 257 5.97 2.64 1.10
N TYR A 258 7.19 2.33 1.54
CA TYR A 258 7.62 0.99 1.95
C TYR A 258 7.55 0.79 3.47
N ARG A 259 7.21 1.83 4.25
CA ARG A 259 7.05 1.78 5.69
C ARG A 259 5.58 1.57 6.09
N PRO A 260 5.29 1.20 7.34
CA PRO A 260 3.93 1.26 7.87
C PRO A 260 3.40 2.70 7.73
N PRO A 261 2.12 2.90 7.41
CA PRO A 261 1.53 4.23 7.34
C PRO A 261 1.76 4.99 8.65
N ALA A 262 2.14 6.26 8.55
CA ALA A 262 2.33 7.10 9.72
C ALA A 262 1.03 7.13 10.53
N LYS A 263 1.15 6.89 11.84
CA LYS A 263 0.05 7.12 12.77
C LYS A 263 0.06 8.60 13.17
N LEU A 264 -1.12 9.12 13.51
CA LEU A 264 -1.23 10.44 14.11
C LEU A 264 -0.43 10.45 15.42
N ASP A 265 0.63 11.25 15.47
CA ASP A 265 1.42 11.48 16.67
C ASP A 265 1.02 12.87 17.22
N THR A 266 0.04 12.86 18.13
CA THR A 266 -0.48 14.09 18.72
C THR A 266 0.57 14.82 19.55
N HIS A 267 1.47 14.08 20.22
CA HIS A 267 2.56 14.67 20.98
C HIS A 267 3.53 15.42 20.05
N ARG A 268 3.90 14.82 18.91
CA ARG A 268 4.72 15.50 17.90
C ARG A 268 4.02 16.72 17.31
N LEU A 269 2.70 16.68 17.11
CA LEU A 269 1.95 17.86 16.66
C LEU A 269 1.98 18.98 17.70
N VAL A 270 1.81 18.66 18.98
CA VAL A 270 1.94 19.64 20.08
C VAL A 270 3.34 20.27 20.08
N LEU A 271 4.40 19.46 20.01
CA LEU A 271 5.77 19.97 19.93
C LEU A 271 6.02 20.90 18.73
N LEU A 272 5.44 20.60 17.56
CA LEU A 272 5.57 21.46 16.38
C LEU A 272 4.82 22.78 16.55
N VAL A 273 3.65 22.74 17.19
CA VAL A 273 2.87 23.96 17.51
C VAL A 273 3.62 24.80 18.53
N GLU A 274 4.16 24.19 19.60
CA GLU A 274 4.96 24.89 20.61
C GLU A 274 6.23 25.49 20.01
N ALA A 275 6.94 24.75 19.15
CA ALA A 275 8.12 25.28 18.45
C ALA A 275 7.78 26.44 17.52
N LYS A 276 6.63 26.37 16.83
CA LYS A 276 6.15 27.47 15.99
C LYS A 276 5.75 28.69 16.82
N GLN A 277 5.05 28.46 17.94
CA GLN A 277 4.71 29.51 18.89
C GLN A 277 5.96 30.19 19.44
N ALA A 278 6.97 29.43 19.89
CA ALA A 278 8.23 29.98 20.37
C ALA A 278 8.95 30.79 19.28
N ALA A 279 9.01 30.30 18.04
CA ALA A 279 9.60 31.04 16.92
C ALA A 279 8.83 32.34 16.58
N ASP A 280 7.51 32.34 16.72
CA ASP A 280 6.67 33.52 16.51
C ASP A 280 6.81 34.51 17.67
N GLU A 281 6.93 34.04 18.93
CA GLU A 281 7.24 34.86 20.10
C GLU A 281 8.61 35.52 19.95
N ASP A 282 9.64 34.77 19.57
CA ASP A 282 10.97 35.29 19.27
C ASP A 282 10.91 36.32 18.14
N HIS A 283 10.15 36.06 17.07
CA HIS A 283 9.97 37.02 15.97
C HIS A 283 9.33 38.35 16.45
N ILE A 284 8.32 38.28 17.32
CA ILE A 284 7.69 39.47 17.92
C ILE A 284 8.69 40.22 18.82
N TRP A 285 9.53 39.50 19.57
CA TRP A 285 10.59 40.12 20.36
C TRP A 285 11.63 40.83 19.48
N PHE A 286 12.08 40.20 18.39
CA PHE A 286 13.00 40.83 17.43
C PHE A 286 12.43 42.13 16.84
N LEU A 287 11.14 42.17 16.50
CA LEU A 287 10.47 43.38 16.00
C LEU A 287 10.42 44.53 17.02
N ARG A 288 10.56 44.24 18.32
CA ARG A 288 10.63 45.28 19.38
C ARG A 288 12.03 45.83 19.56
N GLU A 289 13.05 45.01 19.34
CA GLU A 289 14.46 45.40 19.52
C GLU A 289 15.02 46.12 18.28
N ASP A 290 14.53 45.81 17.08
CA ASP A 290 14.92 46.44 15.80
C ASP A 290 13.70 46.59 14.85
N PRO A 291 12.90 47.68 14.97
CA PRO A 291 11.66 47.89 14.19
C PRO A 291 11.91 48.28 12.73
#